data_AF-A0A0Q5SJP0-F1
#
_entry.id   AF-A0A0Q5SJP0-F1
#
_cell.length_a   1.000
_cell.length_b   1.000
_cell.length_c   1.000
_cell.angle_alpha   90.00
_cell.angle_beta   90.00
_cell.angle_gamma   90.00
#
_symmetry.space_group_name_H-M   'P 1'
#
loop_
_entity.id
_entity.type
_entity.pdbx_description
1 polymer ?
#
loop_
_entity_poly.entity_id
_entity_poly.type
_entity_poly.pdbx_seq_one_letter_code
_entity_poly.pdbx_strand_id
1 'polypeptide(L)'
;MLHLTAFADGPGGGNPAGVVLDAASLSAVDMLRIAAEVGHAETAFVVDASVAGDDRHVAVRYFSPGAEVPFCGHATIATAVALAERRGVGAFTVDTAVGPVVIETARGGGAVETGEAAVAGAGAGADAGAGAAADAGRDTSVVTASFTSVVPVVRDLDPAVADRLLALLALTRADLDERRPLRESFAGNRHPIVAVRESDVFDGFGFDPAALRALMDEQGWAGTVTVFCDRGVDESGATVVEARNLFPVGAITEDPATGSAAASLGGYLRALDLIAPPARVVVRQGRHVGRPSVLVVDVPVVGGITVTGTATPMTDAPAP
;
A
#
# COMPACT_ATOMS: atom_id res chain seq x y z
N MET A 1 -2.71 -11.06 21.14
CA MET A 1 -2.13 -10.46 19.92
C MET A 1 -3.00 -10.85 18.74
N LEU A 2 -3.12 -10.00 17.72
CA LEU A 2 -3.82 -10.29 16.48
C LEU A 2 -2.81 -10.48 15.34
N HIS A 3 -3.08 -11.41 14.44
CA HIS A 3 -2.34 -11.57 13.18
C HIS A 3 -3.31 -11.19 12.06
N LEU A 4 -3.05 -10.05 11.44
CA LEU A 4 -3.90 -9.49 10.40
C LEU A 4 -3.11 -9.39 9.11
N THR A 5 -3.80 -9.41 7.98
CA THR A 5 -3.21 -9.03 6.71
C THR A 5 -3.97 -7.83 6.14
N ALA A 6 -3.24 -6.76 5.83
CA ALA A 6 -3.80 -5.54 5.28
C ALA A 6 -3.76 -5.57 3.75
N PHE A 7 -4.68 -4.86 3.10
CA PHE A 7 -4.74 -4.72 1.63
C PHE A 7 -4.93 -6.02 0.87
N ALA A 8 -5.50 -7.07 1.48
CA ALA A 8 -5.62 -8.36 0.82
C ALA A 8 -6.56 -8.30 -0.40
N ASP A 9 -6.08 -8.83 -1.52
CA ASP A 9 -6.88 -9.12 -2.70
C ASP A 9 -7.22 -10.62 -2.70
N GLY A 10 -8.27 -10.97 -1.97
CA GLY A 10 -8.71 -12.35 -1.75
C GLY A 10 -7.94 -13.15 -0.68
N PRO A 11 -8.30 -14.42 -0.46
CA PRO A 11 -7.69 -15.28 0.55
C PRO A 11 -6.18 -15.49 0.30
N GLY A 12 -5.38 -15.40 1.36
CA GLY A 12 -3.92 -15.56 1.29
C GLY A 12 -3.15 -14.33 0.80
N GLY A 13 -3.84 -13.31 0.28
CA GLY A 13 -3.29 -12.04 -0.16
C GLY A 13 -2.90 -11.08 0.98
N GLY A 14 -2.46 -9.87 0.62
CA GLY A 14 -2.21 -8.77 1.54
C GLY A 14 -0.83 -8.76 2.19
N ASN A 15 -0.56 -7.73 3.01
CA ASN A 15 0.67 -7.57 3.78
C ASN A 15 0.45 -7.93 5.27
N PRO A 16 1.07 -9.00 5.80
CA PRO A 16 0.90 -9.44 7.19
C PRO A 16 1.44 -8.44 8.21
N ALA A 17 0.68 -8.20 9.27
CA ALA A 17 1.09 -7.43 10.44
C ALA A 17 0.67 -8.10 11.74
N GLY A 18 1.54 -8.00 12.74
CA GLY A 18 1.17 -8.26 14.12
C GLY A 18 0.50 -7.02 14.72
N VAL A 19 -0.55 -7.18 15.52
CA VAL A 19 -1.19 -6.07 16.25
C VAL A 19 -1.40 -6.43 17.71
N VAL A 20 -0.79 -5.65 18.60
CA VAL A 20 -0.97 -5.72 20.05
C VAL A 20 -1.75 -4.48 20.50
N LEU A 21 -3.05 -4.65 20.73
CA LEU A 21 -3.98 -3.56 21.05
C LEU A 21 -3.89 -3.03 22.49
N ASP A 22 -3.17 -3.73 23.36
CA ASP A 22 -2.89 -3.31 24.73
C ASP A 22 -1.42 -3.63 25.03
N ALA A 23 -0.57 -2.63 24.85
CA ALA A 23 0.89 -2.73 25.00
C ALA A 23 1.44 -1.74 26.03
N ALA A 24 0.59 -1.11 26.85
CA ALA A 24 0.98 -0.05 27.78
C ALA A 24 2.01 -0.53 28.83
N SER A 25 1.97 -1.80 29.20
CA SER A 25 2.89 -2.39 30.18
C SER A 25 4.18 -2.97 29.55
N LEU A 26 4.31 -2.97 28.23
CA LEU A 26 5.46 -3.58 27.56
C LEU A 26 6.63 -2.60 27.49
N SER A 27 7.85 -3.10 27.73
CA SER A 27 9.06 -2.34 27.45
C SER A 27 9.39 -2.37 25.94
N ALA A 28 10.25 -1.44 25.48
CA ALA A 28 10.74 -1.48 24.10
C ALA A 28 11.49 -2.79 23.77
N VAL A 29 12.16 -3.38 24.77
CA VAL A 29 12.85 -4.67 24.63
C VAL A 29 11.86 -5.80 24.45
N ASP A 30 10.75 -5.80 25.20
CA ASP A 30 9.68 -6.79 25.05
C ASP A 30 8.98 -6.68 23.70
N MET A 31 8.68 -5.45 23.26
CA MET A 31 8.08 -5.20 21.94
C MET A 31 8.97 -5.74 20.81
N LEU A 32 10.28 -5.46 20.87
CA LEU A 32 11.23 -5.95 19.87
C LEU A 32 11.31 -7.48 19.88
N ARG A 33 11.37 -8.11 21.07
CA ARG A 33 11.37 -9.57 21.19
C ARG A 33 10.11 -10.18 20.59
N ILE A 34 8.94 -9.63 20.91
CA ILE A 34 7.65 -10.09 20.37
C ILE A 34 7.62 -9.93 18.84
N ALA A 35 8.07 -8.80 18.30
CA ALA A 35 8.11 -8.59 16.85
C ALA A 35 9.02 -9.63 16.15
N ALA A 36 10.16 -9.97 16.76
CA ALA A 36 11.05 -11.01 16.27
C ALA A 36 10.42 -12.42 16.31
N GLU A 37 9.66 -12.74 17.37
CA GLU A 37 8.94 -14.01 17.52
C GLU A 37 7.77 -14.13 16.53
N VAL A 38 7.05 -13.04 16.27
CA VAL A 38 5.94 -12.99 15.29
C VAL A 38 6.45 -13.21 13.86
N GLY A 39 7.61 -12.63 13.53
CA GLY A 39 8.27 -12.86 12.25
C GLY A 39 7.62 -12.18 11.03
N HIS A 40 6.58 -11.36 11.24
CA HIS A 40 6.01 -10.50 10.20
C HIS A 40 6.95 -9.32 9.88
N ALA A 41 6.73 -8.64 8.75
CA ALA A 41 7.51 -7.47 8.37
C ALA A 41 7.47 -6.39 9.46
N GLU A 42 6.27 -6.09 9.96
CA GLU A 42 6.09 -5.21 11.12
C GLU A 42 5.02 -5.70 12.10
N THR A 43 5.20 -5.33 13.37
CA THR A 43 4.22 -5.47 14.44
C THR A 43 3.92 -4.09 15.05
N ALA A 44 2.63 -3.75 15.15
CA ALA A 44 2.15 -2.53 15.79
C ALA A 44 1.75 -2.78 17.25
N PHE A 45 2.14 -1.87 18.13
CA PHE A 45 1.88 -1.90 19.56
C PHE A 45 1.15 -0.64 19.98
N VAL A 46 -0.11 -0.76 20.41
CA VAL A 46 -0.90 0.34 20.98
C VAL A 46 -0.44 0.54 22.42
N VAL A 47 0.43 1.53 22.63
CA VAL A 47 1.07 1.81 23.93
C VAL A 47 0.27 2.76 24.81
N ASP A 48 -0.62 3.54 24.20
CA ASP A 48 -1.69 4.26 24.89
C ASP A 48 -2.97 4.08 24.08
N ALA A 49 -4.00 3.55 24.72
CA ALA A 49 -5.26 3.19 24.07
C ALA A 49 -6.30 4.33 24.14
N SER A 50 -6.04 5.39 24.90
CA SER A 50 -6.96 6.52 25.13
C SER A 50 -6.15 7.75 25.58
N VAL A 51 -5.40 8.34 24.64
CA VAL A 51 -4.55 9.51 24.90
C VAL A 51 -5.42 10.65 25.42
N ALA A 52 -5.06 11.19 26.58
CA ALA A 52 -5.85 12.20 27.29
C ALA A 52 -7.32 11.80 27.58
N GLY A 53 -7.63 10.51 27.63
CA GLY A 53 -8.97 9.98 27.88
C GLY A 53 -9.90 9.97 26.67
N ASP A 54 -9.39 10.21 25.46
CA ASP A 54 -10.15 10.06 24.21
C ASP A 54 -9.92 8.69 23.58
N ASP A 55 -10.96 7.84 23.56
CA ASP A 55 -10.90 6.50 22.96
C ASP A 55 -10.78 6.52 21.42
N ARG A 56 -10.78 7.70 20.79
CA ARG A 56 -10.44 7.93 19.37
C ARG A 56 -9.01 8.42 19.17
N HIS A 57 -8.23 8.61 20.23
CA HIS A 57 -6.83 9.01 20.17
C HIS A 57 -5.95 7.92 20.79
N VAL A 58 -5.08 7.31 20.01
CA VAL A 58 -4.17 6.23 20.46
C VAL A 58 -2.72 6.58 20.16
N ALA A 59 -1.79 6.02 20.91
CA ALA A 59 -0.36 6.06 20.60
C ALA A 59 0.13 4.68 20.17
N VAL A 60 0.83 4.61 19.04
CA VAL A 60 1.28 3.36 18.44
C VAL A 60 2.78 3.39 18.14
N ARG A 61 3.46 2.29 18.47
CA ARG A 61 4.85 2.04 18.08
C ARG A 61 4.92 0.86 17.13
N TYR A 62 5.89 0.86 16.23
CA TYR A 62 6.03 -0.13 15.18
C TYR A 62 7.41 -0.78 15.26
N PHE A 63 7.46 -2.10 15.21
CA PHE A 63 8.72 -2.84 15.24
C PHE A 63 8.77 -3.82 14.08
N SER A 64 9.88 -3.77 13.34
CA SER A 64 10.33 -4.91 12.54
C SER A 64 10.94 -5.98 13.47
N PRO A 65 11.26 -7.18 12.96
CA PRO A 65 11.98 -8.20 13.75
C PRO A 65 13.34 -7.72 14.29
N GLY A 66 13.96 -6.71 13.66
CA GLY A 66 15.32 -6.26 14.01
C GLY A 66 15.40 -4.93 14.75
N ALA A 67 14.41 -4.05 14.59
CA ALA A 67 14.44 -2.70 15.14
C ALA A 67 13.05 -2.04 15.15
N GLU A 68 12.90 -1.01 15.99
CA GLU A 68 11.78 -0.06 15.90
C GLU A 68 11.85 0.72 14.60
N VAL A 69 10.70 0.91 13.96
CA VAL A 69 10.54 1.75 12.76
C VAL A 69 9.60 2.91 13.08
N PRO A 70 9.83 4.10 12.50
CA PRO A 70 9.11 5.30 12.94
C PRO A 70 7.62 5.31 12.52
N PHE A 71 7.28 4.59 11.45
CA PHE A 71 5.91 4.44 10.95
C PHE A 71 5.82 3.24 9.98
N CYS A 72 4.71 2.50 10.00
CA CYS A 72 4.40 1.49 8.99
C CYS A 72 2.92 1.58 8.54
N GLY A 73 2.70 1.80 7.25
CA GLY A 73 1.37 2.04 6.69
C GLY A 73 0.42 0.84 6.82
N HIS A 74 0.85 -0.36 6.42
CA HIS A 74 -0.01 -1.54 6.44
C HIS A 74 -0.35 -1.98 7.88
N ALA A 75 0.61 -1.88 8.81
CA ALA A 75 0.37 -2.15 10.22
C ALA A 75 -0.56 -1.10 10.87
N THR A 76 -0.53 0.14 10.37
CA THR A 76 -1.49 1.20 10.78
C THR A 76 -2.90 0.91 10.29
N ILE A 77 -3.06 0.49 9.03
CA ILE A 77 -4.36 0.04 8.48
C ILE A 77 -4.89 -1.14 9.30
N ALA A 78 -4.07 -2.16 9.55
CA ALA A 78 -4.44 -3.31 10.36
C ALA A 78 -4.88 -2.91 11.77
N THR A 79 -4.13 -2.01 12.43
CA THR A 79 -4.46 -1.50 13.77
C THR A 79 -5.77 -0.72 13.77
N ALA A 80 -5.98 0.18 12.81
CA ALA A 80 -7.18 0.99 12.72
C ALA A 80 -8.44 0.17 12.43
N VAL A 81 -8.35 -0.83 11.54
CA VAL A 81 -9.45 -1.78 11.32
C VAL A 81 -9.77 -2.55 12.60
N ALA A 82 -8.76 -3.06 13.31
CA ALA A 82 -8.96 -3.77 14.57
C ALA A 82 -9.59 -2.90 15.67
N LEU A 83 -9.21 -1.63 15.75
CA LEU A 83 -9.82 -0.65 16.67
C LEU A 83 -11.27 -0.35 16.27
N ALA A 84 -11.54 -0.14 14.99
CA ALA A 84 -12.87 0.14 14.47
C ALA A 84 -13.85 -1.04 14.66
N GLU A 85 -13.38 -2.28 14.55
CA GLU A 85 -14.20 -3.46 14.87
C GLU A 85 -14.60 -3.50 16.36
N ARG A 86 -13.77 -2.96 17.26
CA ARG A 86 -14.04 -2.95 18.71
C ARG A 86 -14.80 -1.71 19.20
N ARG A 87 -14.54 -0.57 18.58
CA ARG A 87 -14.99 0.76 19.05
C ARG A 87 -15.97 1.44 18.08
N GLY A 88 -16.31 0.76 16.98
CA GLY A 88 -17.10 1.32 15.89
C GLY A 88 -16.24 2.16 14.93
N VAL A 89 -16.74 2.32 13.70
CA VAL A 89 -16.09 3.12 12.66
C VAL A 89 -16.10 4.62 12.99
N GLY A 90 -15.22 5.37 12.32
CA GLY A 90 -14.96 6.80 12.55
C GLY A 90 -13.48 7.14 12.42
N ALA A 91 -13.14 8.41 12.64
CA ALA A 91 -11.76 8.86 12.64
C ALA A 91 -11.03 8.43 13.92
N PHE A 92 -9.77 8.04 13.78
CA PHE A 92 -8.83 7.84 14.88
C PHE A 92 -7.60 8.72 14.67
N THR A 93 -7.16 9.42 15.72
CA THR A 93 -5.84 10.05 15.76
C THR A 93 -4.84 9.04 16.31
N VAL A 94 -3.74 8.81 15.58
CA VAL A 94 -2.69 7.87 15.94
C VAL A 94 -1.39 8.65 16.13
N ASP A 95 -0.93 8.76 17.37
CA ASP A 95 0.39 9.31 17.68
C ASP A 95 1.47 8.29 17.31
N THR A 96 2.42 8.73 16.49
CA THR A 96 3.54 7.92 15.99
C THR A 96 4.85 8.70 16.15
N ALA A 97 5.99 8.06 15.89
CA ALA A 97 7.29 8.74 15.93
C ALA A 97 7.45 9.80 14.82
N VAL A 98 6.63 9.76 13.75
CA VAL A 98 6.60 10.79 12.70
C VAL A 98 5.55 11.88 12.96
N GLY A 99 4.91 11.86 14.14
CA GLY A 99 3.83 12.77 14.52
C GLY A 99 2.44 12.12 14.46
N PRO A 100 1.39 12.89 14.80
CA PRO A 100 0.01 12.40 14.77
C PRO A 100 -0.47 12.18 13.33
N VAL A 101 -1.11 11.04 13.09
CA VAL A 101 -1.74 10.69 11.80
C VAL A 101 -3.23 10.43 12.04
N VAL A 102 -4.10 11.04 11.24
CA VAL A 102 -5.54 10.76 11.27
C VAL A 102 -5.84 9.61 10.31
N ILE A 103 -6.48 8.57 10.84
CA ILE A 103 -6.94 7.40 10.09
C ILE A 103 -8.46 7.41 10.07
N GLU A 104 -9.05 7.52 8.88
CA GLU A 104 -10.50 7.41 8.73
C GLU A 104 -10.91 5.97 8.52
N THR A 105 -11.91 5.51 9.29
CA THR A 105 -12.49 4.17 9.12
C THR A 105 -13.96 4.26 8.75
N ALA A 106 -14.40 3.38 7.85
CA ALA A 106 -15.77 3.32 7.38
C ALA A 106 -16.23 1.86 7.25
N ARG A 107 -17.55 1.63 7.29
CA ARG A 107 -18.16 0.31 7.10
C ARG A 107 -19.07 0.37 5.87
N GLY A 108 -18.79 -0.49 4.89
CA GLY A 108 -19.42 -0.43 3.57
C GLY A 108 -18.91 0.75 2.73
N GLY A 109 -18.54 0.47 1.48
CA GLY A 109 -18.08 1.51 0.53
C GLY A 109 -16.67 1.33 -0.05
N GLY A 110 -16.25 0.09 -0.34
CA GLY A 110 -14.95 -0.13 -0.99
C GLY A 110 -14.68 -1.56 -1.39
N ALA A 111 -15.70 -2.32 -1.82
CA ALA A 111 -15.41 -3.57 -2.51
C ALA A 111 -14.65 -3.22 -3.79
N VAL A 112 -13.37 -3.57 -3.82
CA VAL A 112 -12.66 -3.81 -5.07
C VAL A 112 -13.33 -5.07 -5.62
N GLU A 113 -14.16 -4.92 -6.64
CA GLU A 113 -14.73 -6.09 -7.31
C GLU A 113 -13.57 -6.91 -7.90
N THR A 114 -13.37 -8.10 -7.34
CA THR A 114 -12.47 -9.11 -7.86
C THR A 114 -13.15 -9.80 -9.04
N GLY A 115 -13.12 -9.17 -10.20
CA GLY A 115 -13.56 -9.81 -11.44
C GLY A 115 -12.53 -10.81 -11.95
N GLU A 116 -12.77 -12.11 -11.74
CA GLU A 116 -12.18 -13.15 -12.59
C GLU A 116 -12.71 -12.97 -14.01
N ALA A 117 -11.81 -12.73 -14.96
CA ALA A 117 -12.16 -12.69 -16.37
C ALA A 117 -12.50 -14.11 -16.86
N ALA A 118 -13.78 -14.48 -16.75
CA ALA A 118 -14.32 -15.63 -17.46
C ALA A 118 -14.45 -15.30 -18.95
N VAL A 119 -13.63 -15.95 -19.78
CA VAL A 119 -13.74 -15.92 -21.23
C VAL A 119 -15.01 -16.66 -21.65
N ALA A 120 -16.02 -15.96 -22.19
CA ALA A 120 -17.03 -16.59 -23.05
C ALA A 120 -17.79 -15.58 -23.94
N GLY A 121 -17.67 -15.76 -25.26
CA GLY A 121 -18.81 -15.87 -26.18
C GLY A 121 -19.53 -14.59 -26.62
N ALA A 122 -19.30 -14.19 -27.87
CA ALA A 122 -20.06 -13.18 -28.58
C ALA A 122 -21.57 -13.47 -28.66
N GLY A 123 -22.39 -12.45 -28.47
CA GLY A 123 -23.83 -12.46 -28.75
C GLY A 123 -24.43 -11.06 -28.65
N ALA A 124 -24.91 -10.51 -29.77
CA ALA A 124 -25.43 -9.16 -29.91
C ALA A 124 -26.87 -9.00 -29.36
N GLY A 125 -27.20 -7.77 -28.94
CA GLY A 125 -28.59 -7.33 -28.73
C GLY A 125 -28.70 -6.03 -27.94
N ALA A 126 -29.12 -4.95 -28.60
CA ALA A 126 -29.38 -3.64 -28.01
C ALA A 126 -30.80 -3.58 -27.41
N ASP A 127 -30.96 -2.90 -26.26
CA ASP A 127 -32.06 -1.94 -26.05
C ASP A 127 -31.74 -0.99 -24.87
N ALA A 128 -32.17 0.26 -24.99
CA ALA A 128 -31.98 1.33 -24.04
C ALA A 128 -33.17 1.41 -23.06
N GLY A 129 -32.88 1.49 -21.77
CA GLY A 129 -33.87 1.73 -20.73
C GLY A 129 -33.28 2.53 -19.57
N ALA A 130 -33.73 3.77 -19.42
CA ALA A 130 -33.45 4.59 -18.24
C ALA A 130 -34.11 3.94 -17.00
N GLY A 131 -33.29 3.59 -16.00
CA GLY A 131 -33.74 3.01 -14.74
C GLY A 131 -32.72 3.28 -13.66
N ALA A 132 -33.18 3.78 -12.52
CA ALA A 132 -32.38 4.11 -11.34
C ALA A 132 -31.33 3.04 -11.04
N ALA A 133 -30.07 3.47 -10.85
CA ALA A 133 -28.98 2.60 -10.44
C ALA A 133 -29.35 1.94 -9.11
N ALA A 134 -29.77 0.67 -9.20
CA ALA A 134 -29.93 -0.19 -8.05
C ALA A 134 -28.53 -0.43 -7.48
N ASP A 135 -28.36 -0.10 -6.21
CA ASP A 135 -27.19 -0.37 -5.39
C ASP A 135 -27.01 -1.88 -5.24
N ALA A 136 -26.41 -2.51 -6.24
CA ALA A 136 -26.18 -3.94 -6.27
C ALA A 136 -24.96 -4.27 -5.40
N GLY A 137 -25.20 -4.95 -4.27
CA GLY A 137 -24.22 -5.87 -3.69
C GLY A 137 -23.11 -5.31 -2.81
N ARG A 138 -23.30 -4.19 -2.10
CA ARG A 138 -22.31 -3.74 -1.10
C ARG A 138 -22.23 -4.73 0.06
N ASP A 139 -21.06 -5.36 0.25
CA ASP A 139 -20.78 -6.04 1.51
C ASP A 139 -20.58 -4.99 2.62
N THR A 140 -21.67 -4.70 3.32
CA THR A 140 -21.70 -3.81 4.48
C THR A 140 -20.96 -4.37 5.70
N SER A 141 -20.40 -5.59 5.63
CA SER A 141 -19.65 -6.18 6.73
C SER A 141 -18.20 -5.71 6.80
N VAL A 142 -17.62 -5.23 5.69
CA VAL A 142 -16.17 -4.93 5.64
C VAL A 142 -15.86 -3.53 6.15
N VAL A 143 -14.89 -3.44 7.06
CA VAL A 143 -14.30 -2.18 7.52
C VAL A 143 -13.11 -1.81 6.65
N THR A 144 -13.08 -0.57 6.18
CA THR A 144 -11.92 0.05 5.54
C THR A 144 -11.25 1.01 6.50
N ALA A 145 -9.94 1.21 6.31
CA ALA A 145 -9.18 2.27 6.93
C ALA A 145 -8.42 3.05 5.86
N SER A 146 -8.26 4.35 6.07
CA SER A 146 -7.65 5.26 5.11
C SER A 146 -6.72 6.23 5.82
N PHE A 147 -5.53 6.43 5.28
CA PHE A 147 -4.63 7.50 5.73
C PHE A 147 -4.30 8.42 4.56
N THR A 148 -4.02 9.69 4.87
CA THR A 148 -3.61 10.68 3.87
C THR A 148 -2.14 11.01 4.05
N SER A 149 -1.39 10.91 2.96
CA SER A 149 0.04 11.26 2.97
C SER A 149 0.25 12.76 3.21
N VAL A 150 1.49 13.14 3.51
CA VAL A 150 1.94 14.51 3.30
C VAL A 150 1.81 14.90 1.82
N VAL A 151 1.88 16.20 1.52
CA VAL A 151 1.84 16.70 0.12
C VAL A 151 2.97 16.06 -0.68
N PRO A 152 2.68 15.37 -1.79
CA PRO A 152 3.71 14.73 -2.59
C PRO A 152 4.67 15.72 -3.25
N VAL A 153 5.91 15.30 -3.42
CA VAL A 153 6.93 16.04 -4.17
C VAL A 153 7.59 15.12 -5.17
N VAL A 154 7.58 15.53 -6.45
CA VAL A 154 8.17 14.78 -7.56
C VAL A 154 9.36 15.56 -8.11
N ARG A 155 10.45 14.86 -8.40
CA ARG A 155 11.65 15.45 -9.00
C ARG A 155 12.24 14.54 -10.07
N ASP A 156 13.04 15.14 -10.95
CA ASP A 156 13.93 14.39 -11.84
C ASP A 156 14.86 13.48 -11.03
N LEU A 157 15.10 12.28 -11.56
CA LEU A 157 16.18 11.43 -11.08
C LEU A 157 17.45 11.78 -11.87
N ASP A 158 18.60 11.82 -11.19
CA ASP A 158 19.89 12.01 -11.83
C ASP A 158 20.07 10.98 -12.98
N PRO A 159 20.43 11.40 -14.21
CA PRO A 159 20.51 10.48 -15.35
C PRO A 159 21.45 9.30 -15.14
N ALA A 160 22.59 9.50 -14.48
CA ALA A 160 23.54 8.43 -14.21
C ALA A 160 23.00 7.44 -13.17
N VAL A 161 22.28 7.95 -12.15
CA VAL A 161 21.58 7.09 -11.19
C VAL A 161 20.43 6.33 -11.86
N ALA A 162 19.69 6.97 -12.76
CA ALA A 162 18.63 6.34 -13.54
C ALA A 162 19.17 5.20 -14.42
N ASP A 163 20.28 5.42 -15.13
CA ASP A 163 20.89 4.38 -15.97
C ASP A 163 21.43 3.21 -15.12
N ARG A 164 22.03 3.49 -13.96
CA ARG A 164 22.44 2.45 -13.00
C ARG A 164 21.25 1.65 -12.49
N LEU A 165 20.15 2.32 -12.13
CA LEU A 165 18.93 1.67 -11.66
C LEU A 165 18.38 0.74 -12.75
N LEU A 166 18.23 1.22 -13.98
CA LEU A 166 17.72 0.39 -15.09
C LEU A 166 18.61 -0.82 -15.35
N ALA A 167 19.93 -0.65 -15.34
CA ALA A 167 20.87 -1.76 -15.49
C ALA A 167 20.71 -2.82 -14.39
N LEU A 168 20.50 -2.41 -13.13
CA LEU A 168 20.24 -3.34 -12.02
C LEU A 168 18.90 -4.07 -12.14
N LEU A 169 17.91 -3.46 -12.78
CA LEU A 169 16.61 -4.06 -13.08
C LEU A 169 16.61 -4.92 -14.35
N ALA A 170 17.76 -5.07 -15.01
CA ALA A 170 17.88 -5.67 -16.34
C ALA A 170 16.92 -5.03 -17.38
N LEU A 171 16.69 -3.72 -17.25
CA LEU A 171 15.87 -2.91 -18.14
C LEU A 171 16.71 -1.92 -18.94
N THR A 172 16.17 -1.50 -20.07
CA THR A 172 16.69 -0.43 -20.92
C THR A 172 15.69 0.71 -21.03
N ARG A 173 16.09 1.84 -21.60
CA ARG A 173 15.19 2.97 -21.86
C ARG A 173 14.05 2.61 -22.83
N ALA A 174 14.25 1.62 -23.71
CA ALA A 174 13.22 1.16 -24.66
C ALA A 174 12.08 0.39 -23.97
N ASP A 175 12.37 -0.22 -22.83
CA ASP A 175 11.39 -0.98 -22.04
C ASP A 175 10.41 -0.07 -21.27
N LEU A 176 10.78 1.20 -21.10
CA LEU A 176 9.98 2.17 -20.36
C LEU A 176 8.81 2.69 -21.18
N ASP A 177 7.74 3.09 -20.49
CA ASP A 177 6.65 3.87 -21.10
C ASP A 177 7.09 5.33 -21.25
N GLU A 178 7.32 5.75 -22.49
CA GLU A 178 7.79 7.12 -22.83
C GLU A 178 6.82 8.23 -22.37
N ARG A 179 5.54 7.89 -22.19
CA ARG A 179 4.54 8.84 -21.67
C ARG A 179 4.70 9.08 -20.17
N ARG A 180 5.41 8.19 -19.48
CA ARG A 180 5.52 8.13 -18.01
C ARG A 180 7.00 8.14 -17.63
N PRO A 181 7.65 9.32 -17.64
CA PRO A 181 9.09 9.42 -17.44
C PRO A 181 9.49 8.90 -16.05
N LEU A 182 10.67 8.29 -15.98
CA LEU A 182 11.28 7.87 -14.71
C LEU A 182 11.52 9.09 -13.82
N ARG A 183 11.01 9.06 -12.59
CA ARG A 183 11.14 10.14 -11.59
C ARG A 183 11.41 9.58 -10.21
N GLU A 184 11.77 10.45 -9.28
CA GLU A 184 11.58 10.18 -7.85
C GLU A 184 10.34 10.88 -7.34
N SER A 185 9.54 10.17 -6.56
CA SER A 185 8.36 10.71 -5.88
C SER A 185 8.46 10.50 -4.38
N PHE A 186 8.02 11.49 -3.61
CA PHE A 186 7.97 11.45 -2.15
C PHE A 186 6.57 11.71 -1.66
N ALA A 187 6.03 10.85 -0.80
CA ALA A 187 4.76 11.03 -0.09
C ALA A 187 4.83 10.47 1.34
N GLY A 188 5.90 10.82 2.07
CA GLY A 188 6.24 10.28 3.40
C GLY A 188 7.51 9.43 3.37
N ASN A 189 7.64 8.59 2.34
CA ASN A 189 8.90 7.95 1.94
C ASN A 189 9.22 8.32 0.49
N ARG A 190 10.51 8.20 0.13
CA ARG A 190 11.01 8.49 -1.22
C ARG A 190 11.10 7.19 -2.02
N HIS A 191 10.52 7.21 -3.21
CA HIS A 191 10.43 6.07 -4.12
C HIS A 191 10.85 6.50 -5.53
N PRO A 192 11.85 5.87 -6.15
CA PRO A 192 12.00 5.88 -7.60
C PRO A 192 10.78 5.23 -8.25
N ILE A 193 10.24 5.87 -9.28
CA ILE A 193 9.07 5.43 -10.03
C ILE A 193 9.52 5.08 -11.46
N VAL A 194 9.42 3.81 -11.81
CA VAL A 194 9.80 3.24 -13.11
C VAL A 194 8.55 2.70 -13.79
N ALA A 195 8.09 3.37 -14.84
CA ALA A 195 6.96 2.90 -15.65
C ALA A 195 7.46 2.01 -16.79
N VAL A 196 7.03 0.75 -16.81
CA VAL A 196 7.33 -0.19 -17.90
C VAL A 196 6.15 -0.31 -18.85
N ARG A 197 6.45 -0.41 -20.15
CA ARG A 197 5.46 -0.35 -21.22
C ARG A 197 4.68 -1.66 -21.37
N GLU A 198 5.42 -2.77 -21.41
CA GLU A 198 4.88 -4.08 -21.76
C GLU A 198 4.70 -4.97 -20.54
N SER A 199 3.63 -5.75 -20.56
CA SER A 199 3.26 -6.65 -19.46
C SER A 199 4.29 -7.75 -19.25
N ASP A 200 4.81 -8.32 -20.34
CA ASP A 200 5.80 -9.39 -20.30
C ASP A 200 7.13 -8.89 -19.71
N VAL A 201 7.49 -7.63 -19.97
CA VAL A 201 8.68 -7.01 -19.38
C VAL A 201 8.48 -6.76 -17.90
N PHE A 202 7.30 -6.24 -17.51
CA PHE A 202 6.95 -6.06 -16.09
C PHE A 202 7.04 -7.37 -15.28
N ASP A 203 6.62 -8.48 -15.90
CA ASP A 203 6.62 -9.80 -15.28
C ASP A 203 7.98 -10.48 -15.28
N GLY A 204 8.77 -10.23 -16.33
CA GLY A 204 10.04 -10.90 -16.57
C GLY A 204 11.27 -10.18 -16.04
N PHE A 205 11.19 -8.90 -15.67
CA PHE A 205 12.39 -8.18 -15.22
C PHE A 205 12.94 -8.78 -13.92
N GLY A 206 14.27 -8.87 -13.86
CA GLY A 206 15.01 -9.40 -12.73
C GLY A 206 15.88 -8.32 -12.08
N PHE A 207 16.33 -8.55 -10.86
CA PHE A 207 17.27 -7.67 -10.19
C PHE A 207 18.14 -8.44 -9.21
N ASP A 208 19.34 -7.92 -8.93
CA ASP A 208 20.17 -8.37 -7.83
C ASP A 208 19.75 -7.63 -6.55
N PRO A 209 19.18 -8.32 -5.52
CA PRO A 209 18.70 -7.67 -4.31
C PRO A 209 19.81 -6.95 -3.52
N ALA A 210 21.03 -7.50 -3.48
CA ALA A 210 22.13 -6.92 -2.72
C ALA A 210 22.67 -5.66 -3.42
N ALA A 211 22.83 -5.71 -4.74
CA ALA A 211 23.25 -4.55 -5.51
C ALA A 211 22.19 -3.43 -5.51
N LEU A 212 20.90 -3.80 -5.58
CA LEU A 212 19.80 -2.84 -5.47
C LEU A 212 19.77 -2.18 -4.08
N ARG A 213 19.93 -2.95 -3.00
CA ARG A 213 20.04 -2.40 -1.63
C ARG A 213 21.16 -1.38 -1.53
N ALA A 214 22.35 -1.70 -2.05
CA ALA A 214 23.49 -0.82 -2.01
C ALA A 214 23.21 0.52 -2.73
N LEU A 215 22.52 0.48 -3.87
CA LEU A 215 22.08 1.70 -4.57
C LEU A 215 21.05 2.47 -3.73
N MET A 216 20.06 1.80 -3.15
CA MET A 216 19.06 2.43 -2.28
C MET A 216 19.70 3.14 -1.08
N ASP A 217 20.70 2.52 -0.44
CA ASP A 217 21.47 3.12 0.66
C ASP A 217 22.26 4.34 0.20
N GLU A 218 22.96 4.24 -0.93
CA GLU A 218 23.73 5.34 -1.53
C GLU A 218 22.85 6.56 -1.81
N GLN A 219 21.64 6.34 -2.32
CA GLN A 219 20.70 7.39 -2.71
C GLN A 219 19.77 7.84 -1.57
N GLY A 220 19.85 7.20 -0.39
CA GLY A 220 18.97 7.49 0.73
C GLY A 220 17.49 7.16 0.46
N TRP A 221 17.22 6.15 -0.37
CA TRP A 221 15.88 5.67 -0.64
C TRP A 221 15.41 4.76 0.50
N ALA A 222 14.84 5.38 1.53
CA ALA A 222 14.28 4.65 2.68
C ALA A 222 12.98 3.88 2.35
N GLY A 223 12.30 4.23 1.26
CA GLY A 223 11.14 3.51 0.75
C GLY A 223 11.53 2.33 -0.15
N THR A 224 10.73 2.11 -1.19
CA THR A 224 10.89 1.04 -2.18
C THR A 224 11.27 1.62 -3.53
N VAL A 225 11.81 0.80 -4.43
CA VAL A 225 11.80 1.11 -5.87
C VAL A 225 10.48 0.61 -6.44
N THR A 226 9.65 1.53 -6.94
CA THR A 226 8.35 1.20 -7.55
C THR A 226 8.52 1.00 -9.04
N VAL A 227 8.33 -0.22 -9.50
CA VAL A 227 8.16 -0.52 -10.93
C VAL A 227 6.67 -0.76 -11.17
N PHE A 228 6.08 -0.14 -12.17
CA PHE A 228 4.65 -0.33 -12.47
C PHE A 228 4.35 -0.44 -13.96
N CYS A 229 3.26 -1.15 -14.27
CA CYS A 229 2.69 -1.27 -15.60
C CYS A 229 1.24 -0.77 -15.58
N ASP A 230 0.88 0.04 -16.57
CA ASP A 230 -0.47 0.58 -16.73
C ASP A 230 -1.42 -0.51 -17.26
N ARG A 231 -2.59 -0.68 -16.61
CA ARG A 231 -3.63 -1.65 -16.99
C ARG A 231 -4.86 -0.97 -17.58
N GLY A 232 -4.80 0.33 -17.83
CA GLY A 232 -5.89 1.12 -18.39
C GLY A 232 -6.82 1.66 -17.31
N VAL A 233 -8.11 1.68 -17.64
CA VAL A 233 -9.16 2.25 -16.79
C VAL A 233 -10.24 1.19 -16.61
N ASP A 234 -10.70 0.97 -15.38
CA ASP A 234 -11.78 0.04 -15.10
C ASP A 234 -13.17 0.63 -15.40
N GLU A 235 -14.21 -0.18 -15.21
CA GLU A 235 -15.61 0.22 -15.47
C GLU A 235 -16.08 1.39 -14.60
N SER A 236 -15.45 1.59 -13.44
CA SER A 236 -15.75 2.72 -12.54
C SER A 236 -15.09 4.03 -12.98
N GLY A 237 -14.19 3.98 -13.97
CA GLY A 237 -13.37 5.10 -14.41
C GLY A 237 -12.07 5.26 -13.61
N ALA A 238 -11.71 4.32 -12.75
CA ALA A 238 -10.45 4.36 -12.01
C ALA A 238 -9.28 3.86 -12.87
N THR A 239 -8.14 4.54 -12.80
CA THR A 239 -6.91 4.05 -13.43
C THR A 239 -6.45 2.80 -12.69
N VAL A 240 -6.19 1.72 -13.41
CA VAL A 240 -5.68 0.48 -12.83
C VAL A 240 -4.22 0.34 -13.19
N VAL A 241 -3.39 0.06 -12.20
CA VAL A 241 -1.97 -0.22 -12.41
C VAL A 241 -1.60 -1.49 -11.67
N GLU A 242 -0.57 -2.15 -12.17
CA GLU A 242 0.09 -3.21 -11.45
C GLU A 242 1.49 -2.77 -11.04
N ALA A 243 1.86 -2.98 -9.79
CA ALA A 243 3.10 -2.52 -9.20
C ALA A 243 3.89 -3.66 -8.56
N ARG A 244 5.21 -3.55 -8.67
CA ARG A 244 6.21 -4.30 -7.89
C ARG A 244 6.99 -3.27 -7.08
N ASN A 245 7.09 -3.49 -5.78
CA ASN A 245 7.80 -2.60 -4.86
C ASN A 245 9.00 -3.33 -4.29
N LEU A 246 10.15 -3.09 -4.93
CA LEU A 246 11.40 -3.73 -4.58
C LEU A 246 11.91 -3.13 -3.27
N PHE A 247 12.14 -3.99 -2.29
CA PHE A 247 12.55 -3.61 -0.95
C PHE A 247 13.50 -4.64 -0.34
N PRO A 248 14.74 -4.75 -0.83
CA PRO A 248 15.70 -5.73 -0.33
C PRO A 248 16.12 -5.41 1.12
N VAL A 249 15.52 -6.06 2.10
CA VAL A 249 15.85 -5.93 3.53
C VAL A 249 15.79 -7.32 4.18
N GLY A 250 16.93 -7.81 4.64
CA GLY A 250 17.04 -9.16 5.18
C GLY A 250 16.65 -10.21 4.12
N ALA A 251 15.60 -10.99 4.41
CA ALA A 251 15.06 -11.99 3.49
C ALA A 251 13.97 -11.45 2.54
N ILE A 252 13.47 -10.23 2.78
CA ILE A 252 12.45 -9.60 1.94
C ILE A 252 13.16 -9.02 0.72
N THR A 253 12.67 -9.34 -0.47
CA THR A 253 13.15 -8.77 -1.74
C THR A 253 12.14 -7.79 -2.33
N GLU A 254 10.85 -8.09 -2.20
CA GLU A 254 9.74 -7.22 -2.58
C GLU A 254 8.69 -7.19 -1.48
N ASP A 255 8.10 -6.03 -1.25
CA ASP A 255 7.01 -5.83 -0.30
C ASP A 255 5.66 -6.16 -0.99
N PRO A 256 4.75 -6.94 -0.37
CA PRO A 256 3.51 -7.34 -1.04
C PRO A 256 2.46 -6.21 -1.15
N ALA A 257 2.46 -5.23 -0.24
CA ALA A 257 1.61 -4.05 -0.34
C ALA A 257 2.25 -2.83 0.36
N THR A 258 2.52 -1.77 -0.39
CA THR A 258 3.31 -0.63 0.09
C THR A 258 2.52 0.68 0.02
N GLY A 259 1.87 1.06 1.11
CA GLY A 259 1.01 2.25 1.14
C GLY A 259 1.71 3.57 0.77
N SER A 260 2.94 3.80 1.25
CA SER A 260 3.70 5.02 0.90
C SER A 260 4.11 5.08 -0.58
N ALA A 261 4.35 3.92 -1.19
CA ALA A 261 4.65 3.82 -2.61
C ALA A 261 3.39 4.11 -3.45
N ALA A 262 2.24 3.56 -3.04
CA ALA A 262 0.96 3.83 -3.70
C ALA A 262 0.58 5.32 -3.61
N ALA A 263 0.77 5.97 -2.45
CA ALA A 263 0.61 7.40 -2.31
C ALA A 263 1.59 8.19 -3.20
N SER A 264 2.87 7.78 -3.25
CA SER A 264 3.89 8.40 -4.10
C SER A 264 3.57 8.26 -5.59
N LEU A 265 3.02 7.12 -6.01
CA LEU A 265 2.57 6.88 -7.37
C LEU A 265 1.38 7.77 -7.74
N GLY A 266 0.38 7.90 -6.86
CA GLY A 266 -0.73 8.84 -7.06
C GLY A 266 -0.24 10.30 -7.19
N GLY A 267 0.73 10.70 -6.35
CA GLY A 267 1.38 12.00 -6.44
C GLY A 267 2.15 12.22 -7.74
N TYR A 268 2.87 11.19 -8.21
CA TYR A 268 3.57 11.16 -9.49
C TYR A 268 2.62 11.34 -10.67
N LEU A 269 1.51 10.59 -10.69
CA LEU A 269 0.52 10.65 -11.76
C LEU A 269 -0.13 12.05 -11.83
N ARG A 270 -0.46 12.63 -10.67
CA ARG A 270 -1.00 14.00 -10.58
C ARG A 270 -0.02 15.05 -11.03
N ALA A 271 1.22 15.00 -10.55
CA ALA A 271 2.21 16.06 -10.80
C ALA A 271 2.68 16.14 -12.25
N LEU A 272 2.51 15.06 -13.02
CA LEU A 272 2.87 14.99 -14.43
C LEU A 272 1.65 15.07 -15.38
N ASP A 273 0.48 15.45 -14.86
CA ASP A 273 -0.77 15.54 -15.62
C ASP A 273 -1.14 14.23 -16.37
N LEU A 274 -0.77 13.07 -15.80
CA LEU A 274 -1.03 11.75 -16.38
C LEU A 274 -2.43 11.22 -16.04
N ILE A 275 -3.12 11.88 -15.11
CA ILE A 275 -4.51 11.68 -14.71
C ILE A 275 -5.12 13.06 -14.44
N ALA A 276 -6.46 13.17 -14.51
CA ALA A 276 -7.18 14.40 -14.21
C ALA A 276 -7.83 14.33 -12.81
N PRO A 277 -7.29 14.99 -11.78
CA PRO A 277 -7.90 14.99 -10.45
C PRO A 277 -9.24 15.75 -10.39
N PRO A 278 -10.16 15.40 -9.47
CA PRO A 278 -10.06 14.28 -8.54
C PRO A 278 -10.15 12.95 -9.29
N ALA A 279 -9.24 12.02 -8.99
CA ALA A 279 -9.18 10.73 -9.66
C ALA A 279 -8.95 9.62 -8.64
N ARG A 280 -9.26 8.40 -9.06
CA ARG A 280 -8.97 7.18 -8.30
C ARG A 280 -8.00 6.31 -9.07
N VAL A 281 -7.04 5.73 -8.36
CA VAL A 281 -6.09 4.76 -8.88
C VAL A 281 -6.20 3.48 -8.06
N VAL A 282 -6.38 2.35 -8.72
CA VAL A 282 -6.34 1.01 -8.11
C VAL A 282 -4.96 0.43 -8.36
N VAL A 283 -4.18 0.26 -7.28
CA VAL A 283 -2.84 -0.32 -7.34
C VAL A 283 -2.94 -1.80 -6.95
N ARG A 284 -2.74 -2.69 -7.91
CA ARG A 284 -2.55 -4.12 -7.64
C ARG A 284 -1.07 -4.40 -7.40
N GLN A 285 -0.75 -5.18 -6.38
CA GLN A 285 0.63 -5.44 -5.97
C GLN A 285 0.78 -6.86 -5.42
N GLY A 286 2.00 -7.38 -5.38
CA GLY A 286 2.35 -8.52 -4.54
C GLY A 286 2.08 -9.90 -5.14
N ARG A 287 1.51 -10.00 -6.35
CA ARG A 287 1.30 -11.31 -7.00
C ARG A 287 2.62 -12.04 -7.28
N HIS A 288 3.71 -11.31 -7.59
CA HIS A 288 5.03 -11.90 -7.86
C HIS A 288 5.68 -12.50 -6.61
N VAL A 289 5.21 -12.11 -5.42
CA VAL A 289 5.61 -12.72 -4.13
C VAL A 289 4.50 -13.59 -3.52
N GLY A 290 3.49 -13.96 -4.32
CA GLY A 290 2.42 -14.87 -3.90
C GLY A 290 1.42 -14.27 -2.90
N ARG A 291 1.39 -12.95 -2.75
CA ARG A 291 0.52 -12.23 -1.80
C ARG A 291 -0.22 -11.10 -2.51
N PRO A 292 -1.19 -11.43 -3.38
CA PRO A 292 -1.93 -10.44 -4.15
C PRO A 292 -2.60 -9.43 -3.20
N SER A 293 -2.44 -8.16 -3.53
CA SER A 293 -2.87 -7.04 -2.69
C SER A 293 -3.47 -5.95 -3.55
N VAL A 294 -4.43 -5.22 -2.99
CA VAL A 294 -5.05 -4.06 -3.62
C VAL A 294 -5.03 -2.86 -2.69
N LEU A 295 -4.53 -1.74 -3.21
CA LEU A 295 -4.55 -0.44 -2.54
C LEU A 295 -5.39 0.52 -3.39
N VAL A 296 -6.40 1.13 -2.76
CA VAL A 296 -7.23 2.15 -3.42
C VAL A 296 -6.66 3.51 -3.09
N VAL A 297 -6.33 4.28 -4.12
CA VAL A 297 -5.62 5.56 -4.00
C VAL A 297 -6.53 6.66 -4.52
N ASP A 298 -6.99 7.53 -3.63
CA ASP A 298 -7.74 8.73 -4.00
C ASP A 298 -6.77 9.90 -4.16
N VAL A 299 -6.80 10.50 -5.35
CA VAL A 299 -5.91 11.58 -5.79
C VAL A 299 -6.71 12.88 -5.87
N PRO A 300 -6.72 13.71 -4.81
CA PRO A 300 -7.40 15.00 -4.83
C PRO A 300 -6.66 16.01 -5.71
N VAL A 301 -7.34 17.11 -6.07
CA VAL A 301 -6.75 18.21 -6.85
C VAL A 301 -5.54 18.82 -6.16
N VAL A 302 -5.60 18.96 -4.84
CA VAL A 302 -4.53 19.52 -4.01
C VAL A 302 -4.38 18.71 -2.72
N GLY A 303 -3.24 18.86 -2.04
CA GLY A 303 -2.98 18.21 -0.75
C GLY A 303 -2.34 16.83 -0.86
N GLY A 304 -2.46 16.04 0.20
CA GLY A 304 -1.97 14.67 0.29
C GLY A 304 -2.70 13.70 -0.64
N ILE A 305 -2.22 12.46 -0.67
CA ILE A 305 -2.85 11.34 -1.38
C ILE A 305 -3.42 10.38 -0.36
N THR A 306 -4.68 9.99 -0.51
CA THR A 306 -5.33 9.09 0.44
C THR A 306 -5.19 7.66 -0.04
N VAL A 307 -4.74 6.77 0.85
CA VAL A 307 -4.60 5.34 0.59
C VAL A 307 -5.54 4.58 1.50
N THR A 308 -6.39 3.78 0.90
CA THR A 308 -7.46 3.04 1.54
C THR A 308 -7.23 1.54 1.37
N GLY A 309 -7.45 0.80 2.45
CA GLY A 309 -7.35 -0.65 2.47
C GLY A 309 -8.26 -1.29 3.52
N THR A 310 -8.39 -2.60 3.41
CA THR A 310 -9.02 -3.46 4.41
C THR A 310 -7.96 -4.18 5.23
N ALA A 311 -8.37 -4.83 6.32
CA ALA A 311 -7.54 -5.82 6.98
C ALA A 311 -8.38 -7.00 7.47
N THR A 312 -7.86 -8.21 7.34
CA THR A 312 -8.57 -9.44 7.72
C THR A 312 -7.71 -10.31 8.63
N PRO A 313 -8.32 -11.07 9.56
CA PRO A 313 -7.59 -12.07 10.35
C PRO A 313 -6.94 -13.15 9.48
N MET A 314 -5.71 -13.52 9.82
CA MET A 314 -5.02 -14.65 9.19
C MET A 314 -5.50 -15.96 9.83
N THR A 315 -5.97 -16.90 9.00
CA THR A 315 -6.49 -18.21 9.45
C THR A 315 -5.41 -19.18 9.96
N ASP A 316 -4.15 -18.98 9.57
CA ASP A 316 -3.04 -19.91 9.87
C ASP A 316 -2.03 -19.36 10.90
N ALA A 317 -2.44 -18.36 11.70
CA ALA A 317 -1.57 -17.83 12.75
C ALA A 317 -1.33 -18.88 13.85
N PRO A 318 -0.09 -19.04 14.35
CA PRO A 318 0.16 -19.93 15.49
C PRO A 318 -0.73 -19.49 16.67
N ALA A 319 -1.36 -20.46 17.34
CA ALA A 319 -2.21 -20.20 18.50
C ALA A 319 -1.41 -19.42 19.58
N PRO A 320 -2.08 -18.48 20.28
CA PRO A 320 -1.43 -17.61 21.27
C PRO A 320 -0.84 -18.38 22.45
#